data_AF-A0A5D0JS38-F1
#
_entry.id   AF-A0A5D0JS38-F1
#
_cell.length_a   1.000
_cell.length_b   1.000
_cell.length_c   1.000
_cell.angle_alpha   90.00
_cell.angle_beta   90.00
_cell.angle_gamma   90.00
#
_symmetry.space_group_name_H-M   'P 1'
#
loop_
_entity.id
_entity.type
_entity.pdbx_description
1 polymer ?
#
loop_
_entity_poly.entity_id
_entity_poly.type
_entity_poly.pdbx_seq_one_letter_code
_entity_poly.pdbx_strand_id
1 'polypeptide(L)'
;KNNNIKPNLTAKLKVNDYTSENAILIKQSIISENAEGEQYVYIISNKKDAMAKAKRVIIKTGKTQGDNIEVLSGLKSGDEII
;
A
#
# COMPACT_ATOMS: atom_id res chain seq x y z
N LYS A 1 42.09 -14.32 0.02
CA LYS A 1 41.30 -13.06 0.01
C LYS A 1 40.48 -13.04 -1.28
N ASN A 2 39.16 -13.13 -1.17
CA ASN A 2 38.25 -13.39 -2.30
C ASN A 2 38.08 -12.18 -3.21
N ASN A 3 38.70 -12.24 -4.39
CA ASN A 3 38.44 -11.35 -5.54
C ASN A 3 37.10 -11.73 -6.20
N ASN A 4 35.97 -11.48 -5.54
CA ASN A 4 34.64 -11.89 -6.04
C ASN A 4 34.00 -10.94 -7.06
N ILE A 5 34.69 -9.88 -7.49
CA ILE A 5 34.17 -8.93 -8.48
C ILE A 5 35.11 -8.89 -9.68
N LYS A 6 34.64 -9.41 -10.83
CA LYS A 6 35.35 -9.31 -12.11
C LYS A 6 35.20 -7.89 -12.68
N PRO A 7 36.22 -7.38 -13.39
CA PRO A 7 36.06 -6.18 -14.21
C PRO A 7 34.93 -6.41 -15.23
N ASN A 8 34.22 -5.34 -15.60
CA ASN A 8 33.09 -5.39 -16.54
C ASN A 8 31.82 -6.11 -16.01
N LEU A 9 31.61 -6.14 -14.69
CA LEU A 9 30.33 -6.56 -14.11
C LEU A 9 29.41 -5.36 -13.93
N THR A 10 28.14 -5.51 -14.34
CA THR A 10 27.08 -4.56 -13.99
C THR A 10 26.58 -4.85 -12.59
N ALA A 11 26.68 -3.88 -11.68
CA ALA A 11 26.13 -3.98 -10.33
C ALA A 11 24.75 -3.31 -10.27
N LYS A 12 23.78 -3.97 -9.61
CA LYS A 12 22.50 -3.37 -9.27
C LYS A 12 22.56 -2.88 -7.82
N LEU A 13 22.73 -1.57 -7.64
CA LEU A 13 22.70 -0.95 -6.32
C LEU A 13 21.24 -0.81 -5.86
N LYS A 14 20.94 -1.32 -4.66
CA LYS A 14 19.67 -1.06 -3.97
C LYS A 14 19.95 -0.07 -2.85
N VAL A 15 19.34 1.12 -2.92
CA VAL A 15 19.43 2.15 -1.89
C VAL A 15 18.13 2.14 -1.09
N ASN A 16 18.24 2.06 0.24
CA ASN A 16 17.08 2.23 1.12
C ASN A 16 16.92 3.73 1.43
N ASP A 17 15.99 4.41 0.76
CA ASP A 17 15.77 5.86 0.87
C ASP A 17 14.64 6.24 1.85
N TYR A 18 13.89 5.26 2.36
CA TYR A 18 12.74 5.48 3.23
C TYR A 18 12.38 4.21 4.01
N THR A 19 12.07 4.37 5.30
CA THR A 19 11.59 3.27 6.14
C THR A 19 10.43 3.78 6.99
N SER A 20 9.32 3.05 6.97
CA SER A 20 8.10 3.35 7.72
C SER A 20 7.65 2.07 8.41
N GLU A 21 7.85 2.00 9.72
CA GLU A 21 7.59 0.78 10.51
C GLU A 21 6.10 0.51 10.71
N ASN A 22 5.27 1.56 10.67
CA ASN A 22 3.83 1.49 10.92
C ASN A 22 3.00 1.84 9.68
N ALA A 23 3.53 1.59 8.49
CA ALA A 23 2.83 1.83 7.23
C ALA A 23 1.66 0.86 7.04
N ILE A 24 0.49 1.38 6.67
CA ILE A 24 -0.63 0.56 6.19
C ILE A 24 -0.38 0.31 4.71
N LEU A 25 -0.12 -0.95 4.35
CA LEU A 25 0.08 -1.39 2.97
C LEU A 25 -1.18 -2.09 2.47
N ILE A 26 -1.68 -1.66 1.32
CA ILE A 26 -2.80 -2.31 0.64
C ILE A 26 -2.42 -2.64 -0.80
N LYS A 27 -3.09 -3.62 -1.40
CA LYS A 27 -2.86 -3.93 -2.82
C LYS A 27 -3.35 -2.79 -3.69
N GLN A 28 -2.61 -2.45 -4.74
CA GLN A 28 -3.07 -1.42 -5.67
C GLN A 28 -4.38 -1.84 -6.39
N SER A 29 -4.63 -3.14 -6.53
CA SER A 29 -5.81 -3.68 -7.20
C SER A 29 -7.15 -3.39 -6.54
N ILE A 30 -7.18 -3.05 -5.25
CA ILE A 30 -8.43 -2.75 -4.51
C ILE A 30 -8.72 -1.25 -4.43
N ILE A 31 -7.81 -0.41 -4.92
CA ILE A 31 -8.00 1.05 -4.93
C ILE A 31 -8.78 1.43 -6.17
N SER A 32 -9.84 2.21 -5.98
CA SER A 32 -10.60 2.82 -7.05
C SER A 32 -10.35 4.33 -7.07
N GLU A 33 -10.51 4.95 -8.22
CA GLU A 33 -10.37 6.40 -8.40
C GLU A 33 -11.72 6.98 -8.85
N ASN A 34 -12.08 8.15 -8.32
CA ASN A 34 -13.28 8.86 -8.76
C ASN A 34 -12.95 9.84 -9.92
N ALA A 35 -13.97 10.49 -10.47
CA ALA A 35 -13.79 11.43 -11.58
C ALA A 35 -12.97 12.69 -11.22
N GLU A 36 -12.78 12.96 -9.92
CA GLU A 36 -12.00 14.09 -9.40
C GLU A 36 -10.52 13.72 -9.17
N GLY A 37 -10.13 12.47 -9.45
CA GLY A 37 -8.77 11.97 -9.23
C GLY A 37 -8.51 11.54 -7.78
N GLU A 38 -9.55 11.48 -6.94
CA GLU A 38 -9.41 11.02 -5.57
C GLU A 38 -9.48 9.49 -5.51
N GLN A 39 -8.54 8.91 -4.78
CA GLN A 39 -8.46 7.48 -4.55
C GLN A 39 -9.30 7.09 -3.33
N TYR A 40 -10.05 6.00 -3.44
CA TYR A 40 -10.90 5.50 -2.38
C TYR A 40 -10.93 3.98 -2.33
N VAL A 41 -11.29 3.47 -1.16
CA VAL A 41 -11.48 2.04 -0.89
C VAL A 41 -12.79 1.83 -0.14
N TYR A 42 -13.30 0.60 -0.15
CA TYR A 42 -14.48 0.22 0.62
C TYR A 42 -14.05 -0.52 1.89
N ILE A 43 -14.38 0.05 3.05
CA ILE A 43 -14.18 -0.62 4.33
C ILE A 43 -15.49 -1.21 4.84
N ILE A 44 -15.40 -2.32 5.56
CA ILE A 44 -16.54 -2.86 6.28
C ILE A 44 -16.74 -2.07 7.57
N SER A 45 -17.96 -1.59 7.77
CA SER A 45 -18.41 -0.96 9.00
C SER A 45 -19.64 -1.69 9.55
N ASN A 46 -19.75 -1.77 10.88
CA ASN A 46 -20.89 -2.37 11.58
C ASN A 46 -21.29 -3.76 11.07
N LYS A 47 -20.40 -4.74 11.28
CA LYS A 47 -20.71 -6.16 11.08
C LYS A 47 -21.72 -6.60 12.15
N LYS A 48 -22.99 -6.73 11.76
CA LYS A 48 -24.01 -7.41 12.58
C LYS A 48 -24.35 -8.71 11.87
N ASP A 49 -23.86 -9.80 12.44
CA ASP A 49 -24.11 -11.15 11.96
C ASP A 49 -23.65 -11.32 10.48
N ALA A 50 -24.55 -11.73 9.57
CA ALA A 50 -24.27 -11.86 8.14
C ALA A 50 -24.40 -10.55 7.33
N MET A 51 -24.72 -9.40 7.97
CA MET A 51 -24.87 -8.12 7.29
C MET A 51 -23.75 -7.14 7.70
N ALA A 52 -23.01 -6.67 6.70
CA ALA A 52 -21.95 -5.70 6.81
C ALA A 52 -22.29 -4.48 5.96
N LYS A 53 -22.08 -3.26 6.48
CA LYS A 53 -22.22 -2.04 5.68
C LYS A 53 -20.87 -1.66 5.10
N ALA A 54 -20.74 -1.72 3.78
CA ALA A 54 -19.59 -1.14 3.10
C ALA A 54 -19.65 0.38 3.18
N LYS A 55 -18.56 1.00 3.61
CA LYS A 55 -18.37 2.44 3.65
C LYS A 55 -17.27 2.82 2.67
N ARG A 56 -17.59 3.72 1.75
CA ARG A 56 -16.56 4.33 0.89
C ARG A 56 -15.71 5.29 1.72
N VAL A 57 -14.40 5.11 1.66
CA VAL A 57 -13.44 5.95 2.36
C VAL A 57 -12.40 6.44 1.37
N ILE A 58 -12.30 7.76 1.27
CA ILE A 58 -11.25 8.42 0.48
C ILE A 58 -9.95 8.25 1.24
N ILE A 59 -8.92 7.80 0.54
CA ILE A 59 -7.59 7.52 1.08
C ILE A 59 -6.55 8.40 0.40
N LYS A 60 -5.50 8.72 1.15
CA LYS A 60 -4.30 9.33 0.59
C LYS A 60 -3.22 8.29 0.48
N THR A 61 -2.78 8.01 -0.74
CA THR A 61 -1.71 7.05 -1.00
C THR A 61 -0.33 7.71 -0.92
N GLY A 62 0.68 6.89 -0.64
CA GLY A 62 2.08 7.25 -0.51
C GLY A 62 2.94 6.49 -1.51
N LYS A 63 4.08 5.97 -1.06
CA LYS A 63 4.99 5.22 -1.94
C LYS A 63 4.42 3.85 -2.28
N THR A 64 4.61 3.43 -3.53
CA THR A 64 4.35 2.06 -3.97
C THR A 64 5.58 1.18 -3.74
N GLN A 65 5.35 -0.03 -3.27
CA GLN A 65 6.37 -1.06 -3.10
C GLN A 65 5.88 -2.36 -3.73
N GLY A 66 6.33 -2.63 -4.96
CA GLY A 66 5.85 -3.77 -5.75
C GLY A 66 4.35 -3.64 -6.02
N ASP A 67 3.59 -4.66 -5.61
CA ASP A 67 2.14 -4.74 -5.81
C ASP A 67 1.32 -4.01 -4.72
N ASN A 68 2.01 -3.53 -3.68
CA ASN A 68 1.40 -2.83 -2.56
C ASN A 68 1.67 -1.33 -2.65
N ILE A 69 0.76 -0.56 -2.07
CA ILE A 69 0.86 0.88 -1.95
C ILE A 69 0.64 1.27 -0.50
N GLU A 70 1.45 2.20 -0.04
CA GLU A 70 1.32 2.80 1.28
C GLU A 70 0.10 3.72 1.33
N VAL A 71 -0.65 3.65 2.42
CA VAL A 71 -1.74 4.57 2.72
C VAL A 71 -1.31 5.49 3.85
N LEU A 72 -1.18 6.78 3.52
CA LEU A 72 -0.78 7.84 4.45
C LEU A 72 -1.93 8.28 5.34
N SER A 73 -3.16 8.29 4.82
CA SER A 73 -4.34 8.64 5.59
C SER A 73 -5.63 8.03 5.03
N GLY A 74 -6.65 7.95 5.88
CA GLY A 74 -7.99 7.45 5.53
C GLY A 74 -8.28 6.06 6.09
N LEU A 75 -7.26 5.24 6.37
CA LEU A 75 -7.43 3.92 6.97
C LEU A 75 -6.85 3.85 8.37
N LYS A 76 -7.42 2.96 9.19
CA LYS A 76 -6.91 2.59 10.51
C LYS A 76 -6.47 1.14 10.52
N SER A 77 -5.53 0.84 11.40
CA SER A 77 -5.10 -0.55 11.63
C SER A 77 -6.28 -1.38 12.13
N GLY A 78 -6.56 -2.49 11.45
CA GLY A 78 -7.69 -3.38 11.75
C GLY A 78 -8.95 -3.15 10.90
N ASP A 79 -8.96 -2.17 9.99
CA ASP A 79 -10.05 -2.00 9.03
C ASP A 79 -10.09 -3.18 8.04
N GLU A 80 -11.26 -3.83 7.87
CA GLU A 80 -11.47 -4.85 6.84
C GLU A 80 -11.83 -4.16 5.51
N ILE A 81 -11.06 -4.42 4.45
CA ILE A 81 -11.24 -3.81 3.11
C ILE A 81 -11.77 -4.87 2.14
N ILE A 82 -12.68 -4.48 1.24
CA ILE A 82 -13.24 -5.33 0.18
C ILE A 82 -12.97 -4.70 -1.19
#